data_AF-A0A0D0E8G8-F1
#
_entry.id   AF-A0A0D0E8G8-F1
#
_cell.length_a   1.000
_cell.length_b   1.000
_cell.length_c   1.000
_cell.angle_alpha   90.00
_cell.angle_beta   90.00
_cell.angle_gamma   90.00
#
_symmetry.space_group_name_H-M   'P 1'
#
loop_
_entity.id
_entity.type
_entity.pdbx_description
1 polymer ?
#
loop_
_entity_poly.entity_id
_entity_poly.type
_entity_poly.pdbx_seq_one_letter_code
_entity_poly.pdbx_strand_id
1 'polypeptide(L)'
;LEPIALMTNIHQAAHARPEHVVISFRFLYFRYSKLSDDLDTPARRAVLESAERRWANCDQGVFIAAVIANPFYGVAPFNKISLTTCAGLAALFGRLWLHFYKENAPTELFTDLEGYLASSGDFAYMNMYKNSLLARSEATHTPIDALDVWSASSHPGTEPRPLHKIACRLLSIYPNSASCERLFSVFGGILTKWHNRLSTENLTRLAELKLYVHEEHVRDDAVKKRLKR
;
A
#
# COMPACT_ATOMS: atom_id res chain seq x y z
N LEU A 1 17.62 -16.72 4.00
CA LEU A 1 17.68 -15.24 3.78
C LEU A 1 16.88 -14.79 2.56
N GLU A 2 16.82 -15.59 1.48
CA GLU A 2 16.08 -15.26 0.25
C GLU A 2 14.65 -14.71 0.46
N PRO A 3 13.77 -15.28 1.32
CA PRO A 3 12.41 -14.75 1.51
C PRO A 3 12.41 -13.31 2.04
N ILE A 4 13.36 -12.98 2.92
CA ILE A 4 13.50 -11.63 3.48
C ILE A 4 13.99 -10.65 2.41
N ALA A 5 14.95 -11.06 1.57
CA ALA A 5 15.45 -10.24 0.47
C ALA A 5 14.35 -9.93 -0.55
N LEU A 6 13.52 -10.92 -0.90
CA LEU A 6 12.38 -10.74 -1.79
C LEU A 6 11.39 -9.70 -1.24
N MET A 7 10.98 -9.84 0.03
CA MET A 7 10.03 -8.90 0.65
C MET A 7 10.63 -7.50 0.81
N THR A 8 11.93 -7.41 1.13
CA THR A 8 12.64 -6.12 1.22
C THR A 8 12.63 -5.39 -0.11
N ASN A 9 12.86 -6.10 -1.23
CA ASN A 9 12.80 -5.51 -2.56
C ASN A 9 11.39 -5.00 -2.90
N ILE A 10 10.34 -5.73 -2.52
CA ILE A 10 8.95 -5.31 -2.69
C ILE A 10 8.67 -4.06 -1.84
N HIS A 11 9.11 -4.04 -0.59
CA HIS A 11 8.89 -2.91 0.33
C HIS A 11 9.67 -1.66 -0.07
N GLN A 12 10.82 -1.80 -0.72
CA GLN A 12 11.63 -0.69 -1.23
C GLN A 12 11.25 -0.28 -2.67
N ALA A 13 10.26 -0.92 -3.28
CA ALA A 13 9.77 -0.53 -4.58
C ALA A 13 9.06 0.84 -4.48
N ALA A 14 9.19 1.67 -5.52
CA ALA A 14 8.53 2.98 -5.55
C ALA A 14 7.00 2.88 -5.51
N HIS A 15 6.46 1.73 -5.92
CA HIS A 15 5.03 1.39 -5.93
C HIS A 15 4.62 0.46 -4.77
N ALA A 16 5.41 0.37 -3.70
CA ALA A 16 5.00 -0.38 -2.52
C ALA A 16 3.74 0.27 -1.92
N ARG A 17 2.80 -0.58 -1.48
CA ARG A 17 1.53 -0.16 -0.89
C ARG A 17 1.32 -0.84 0.46
N PRO A 18 0.45 -0.32 1.34
CA PRO A 18 0.31 -0.84 2.69
C PRO A 18 -0.15 -2.31 2.70
N GLU A 19 -0.99 -2.73 1.75
CA GLU A 19 -1.42 -4.12 1.61
C GLU A 19 -0.25 -5.07 1.32
N HIS A 20 0.74 -4.65 0.54
CA HIS A 20 1.94 -5.44 0.27
C HIS A 20 2.71 -5.69 1.57
N VAL A 21 2.74 -4.73 2.49
CA VAL A 21 3.39 -4.88 3.79
C VAL A 21 2.73 -6.01 4.58
N VAL A 22 1.41 -5.97 4.76
CA VAL A 22 0.67 -7.01 5.52
C VAL A 22 0.87 -8.39 4.90
N ILE A 23 0.74 -8.50 3.58
CA ILE A 23 0.88 -9.77 2.86
C ILE A 23 2.30 -10.32 3.01
N SER A 24 3.32 -9.46 2.91
CA SER A 24 4.72 -9.84 3.14
C SER A 24 4.96 -10.32 4.57
N PHE A 25 4.42 -9.63 5.59
CA PHE A 25 4.54 -10.06 6.99
C PHE A 25 3.91 -11.44 7.20
N ARG A 26 2.70 -11.66 6.66
CA ARG A 26 2.04 -12.97 6.71
C ARG A 26 2.89 -14.06 6.04
N PHE A 27 3.43 -13.78 4.84
CA PHE A 27 4.25 -14.72 4.11
C PHE A 27 5.51 -15.11 4.88
N LEU A 28 6.24 -14.12 5.43
CA LEU A 28 7.43 -14.37 6.24
C LEU A 28 7.09 -15.16 7.50
N TYR A 29 6.05 -14.75 8.23
CA TYR A 29 5.63 -15.43 9.45
C TYR A 29 5.32 -16.91 9.17
N PHE A 30 4.52 -17.19 8.14
CA PHE A 30 4.16 -18.55 7.74
C PHE A 30 5.37 -19.37 7.26
N ARG A 31 6.27 -18.75 6.49
CA ARG A 31 7.45 -19.46 5.96
C ARG A 31 8.39 -19.87 7.09
N TYR A 32 8.64 -18.97 8.04
CA TYR A 32 9.56 -19.21 9.15
C TYR A 32 8.92 -20.06 10.25
N SER A 33 7.59 -19.98 10.48
CA SER A 33 6.90 -20.84 11.45
C SER A 33 6.96 -22.33 11.10
N LYS A 34 7.18 -22.65 9.82
CA LYS A 34 7.30 -24.03 9.31
C LYS A 34 8.71 -24.61 9.39
N LEU A 35 9.71 -23.83 9.76
CA LEU A 35 11.07 -24.35 9.98
C LEU A 35 11.06 -25.19 11.26
N SER A 36 11.29 -26.49 11.14
CA SER A 36 11.25 -27.46 12.25
C SER A 36 12.63 -27.93 12.72
N ASP A 37 13.68 -27.66 11.96
CA ASP A 37 15.03 -28.17 12.27
C ASP A 37 15.62 -27.47 13.49
N ASP A 38 16.20 -28.25 14.41
CA ASP A 38 16.74 -27.74 15.68
C ASP A 38 17.81 -26.66 15.47
N LEU A 39 18.62 -26.78 14.40
CA LEU A 39 19.64 -25.81 14.00
C LEU A 39 19.04 -24.44 13.59
N ASP A 40 17.81 -24.43 13.07
CA ASP A 40 17.13 -23.21 12.61
C ASP A 40 16.34 -22.50 13.72
N THR A 41 16.21 -23.13 14.89
CA THR A 41 15.40 -22.61 16.01
C THR A 41 15.80 -21.19 16.44
N PRO A 42 17.09 -20.84 16.60
CA PRO A 42 17.48 -19.47 16.97
C PRO A 42 17.15 -18.44 15.89
N ALA A 43 17.41 -18.77 14.62
CA ALA A 43 17.15 -17.89 13.49
C ALA A 43 15.64 -17.67 13.28
N ARG A 44 14.86 -18.76 13.34
CA ARG A 44 13.38 -18.71 13.33
C ARG A 44 12.87 -17.77 14.41
N ARG A 45 13.31 -17.95 15.65
CA ARG A 45 12.88 -17.14 16.78
C ARG A 45 13.19 -15.66 16.56
N ALA A 46 14.44 -15.35 16.18
CA ALA A 46 14.86 -13.98 15.93
C ALA A 46 14.03 -13.29 14.82
N VAL A 47 13.72 -14.01 13.74
CA VAL A 47 12.90 -13.47 12.65
C VAL A 47 11.46 -13.24 13.09
N LEU A 48 10.83 -14.20 13.76
CA LEU A 48 9.44 -14.08 14.23
C LEU A 48 9.31 -12.97 15.30
N GLU A 49 10.21 -12.91 16.28
CA GLU A 49 10.24 -11.83 17.28
C GLU A 49 10.46 -10.46 16.64
N SER A 50 11.34 -10.36 15.63
CA SER A 50 11.52 -9.12 14.91
C SER A 50 10.28 -8.73 14.10
N ALA A 51 9.57 -9.70 13.53
CA ALA A 51 8.35 -9.43 12.78
C ALA A 51 7.25 -8.92 13.70
N GLU A 52 7.00 -9.61 14.82
CA GLU A 52 6.03 -9.22 15.85
C GLU A 52 6.36 -7.84 16.43
N ARG A 53 7.62 -7.58 16.77
CA ARG A 53 8.04 -6.27 17.30
C ARG A 53 7.77 -5.14 16.32
N ARG A 54 8.04 -5.34 15.02
CA ARG A 54 7.78 -4.33 13.99
C ARG A 54 6.30 -4.13 13.75
N TRP A 55 5.53 -5.22 13.76
CA TRP A 55 4.07 -5.15 13.65
C TRP A 55 3.43 -4.43 14.84
N ALA A 56 3.91 -4.66 16.06
CA ALA A 56 3.43 -3.99 17.27
C ALA A 56 3.68 -2.46 17.25
N ASN A 57 4.76 -2.03 16.59
CA ASN A 57 5.17 -0.62 16.54
C ASN A 57 4.59 0.16 15.35
N CYS A 58 3.85 -0.49 14.44
CA CYS A 58 3.28 0.19 13.27
C CYS A 58 1.81 0.57 13.49
N ASP A 59 1.29 1.46 12.64
CA ASP A 59 -0.13 1.80 12.60
C ASP A 59 -0.96 0.65 12.00
N GLN A 60 -1.09 -0.45 12.73
CA GLN A 60 -1.73 -1.70 12.29
C GLN A 60 -3.11 -1.46 11.67
N GLY A 61 -3.88 -0.54 12.24
CA GLY A 61 -5.21 -0.18 11.74
C GLY A 61 -5.19 0.31 10.28
N VAL A 62 -4.21 1.13 9.91
CA VAL A 62 -4.05 1.66 8.53
C VAL A 62 -3.74 0.51 7.57
N PHE A 63 -2.80 -0.36 7.94
CA PHE A 63 -2.41 -1.51 7.14
C PHE A 63 -3.55 -2.52 6.95
N ILE A 64 -4.27 -2.85 8.04
CA ILE A 64 -5.44 -3.75 8.00
C ILE A 64 -6.54 -3.14 7.13
N ALA A 65 -6.87 -1.87 7.34
CA ALA A 65 -7.91 -1.19 6.56
C ALA A 65 -7.56 -1.08 5.08
N ALA A 66 -6.29 -0.88 4.72
CA ALA A 66 -5.84 -0.88 3.33
C ALA A 66 -6.07 -2.23 2.64
N VAL A 67 -5.80 -3.36 3.32
CA VAL A 67 -6.11 -4.70 2.78
C VAL A 67 -7.63 -4.86 2.56
N ILE A 68 -8.44 -4.41 3.51
CA ILE A 68 -9.91 -4.53 3.43
C ILE A 68 -10.48 -3.63 2.33
N ALA A 69 -9.96 -2.41 2.21
CA ALA A 69 -10.34 -1.44 1.18
C ALA A 69 -9.85 -1.87 -0.22
N ASN A 70 -8.88 -2.78 -0.32
CA ASN A 70 -8.44 -3.31 -1.60
C ASN A 70 -9.49 -4.31 -2.15
N PRO A 71 -10.16 -4.02 -3.28
CA PRO A 71 -11.22 -4.87 -3.82
C PRO A 71 -10.74 -6.27 -4.23
N PHE A 72 -9.43 -6.46 -4.43
CA PHE A 72 -8.85 -7.76 -4.76
C PHE A 72 -8.81 -8.70 -3.56
N TYR A 73 -8.70 -8.17 -2.34
CA TYR A 73 -8.57 -8.94 -1.11
C TYR A 73 -9.82 -8.88 -0.23
N GLY A 74 -10.32 -7.68 0.07
CA GLY A 74 -11.40 -7.48 1.03
C GLY A 74 -11.07 -8.10 2.39
N VAL A 75 -12.05 -8.77 2.98
CA VAL A 75 -11.88 -9.46 4.27
C VAL A 75 -11.31 -10.89 4.14
N ALA A 76 -11.16 -11.41 2.91
CA ALA A 76 -10.78 -12.80 2.66
C ALA A 76 -9.45 -13.25 3.33
N PRO A 77 -8.42 -12.39 3.46
CA PRO A 77 -7.17 -12.78 4.11
C PRO A 77 -7.26 -12.96 5.63
N PHE A 78 -8.35 -12.51 6.28
CA PHE A 78 -8.48 -12.47 7.73
C PHE A 78 -9.34 -13.61 8.26
N ASN A 79 -8.96 -14.11 9.44
CA ASN A 79 -9.78 -15.06 10.18
C ASN A 79 -11.07 -14.40 10.67
N LYS A 80 -12.12 -15.20 10.90
CA LYS A 80 -13.37 -14.73 11.49
C LYS A 80 -13.15 -14.39 12.97
N ILE A 81 -12.88 -13.12 13.25
CA ILE A 81 -12.67 -12.56 14.59
C ILE A 81 -13.60 -11.35 14.80
N SER A 82 -13.65 -10.83 16.03
CA SER A 82 -14.47 -9.66 16.36
C SER A 82 -14.18 -8.45 15.44
N LEU A 83 -12.91 -8.25 15.06
CA LEU A 83 -12.50 -7.18 14.15
C LEU A 83 -13.11 -7.30 12.74
N THR A 84 -13.31 -8.52 12.22
CA THR A 84 -13.81 -8.75 10.86
C THR A 84 -15.34 -8.72 10.76
N THR A 85 -16.04 -8.46 11.87
CA THR A 85 -17.49 -8.23 11.85
C THR A 85 -17.79 -6.85 11.27
N CYS A 86 -19.00 -6.61 10.73
CA CYS A 86 -19.38 -5.28 10.25
C CYS A 86 -19.19 -4.20 11.32
N ALA A 87 -19.55 -4.48 12.58
CA ALA A 87 -19.34 -3.56 13.70
C ALA A 87 -17.85 -3.30 14.01
N GLY A 88 -17.02 -4.35 13.99
CA GLY A 88 -15.57 -4.23 14.19
C GLY A 88 -14.91 -3.39 13.09
N LEU A 89 -15.32 -3.61 11.84
CA LEU A 89 -14.86 -2.84 10.68
C LEU A 89 -15.36 -1.40 10.72
N ALA A 90 -16.64 -1.17 11.07
CA ALA A 90 -17.18 0.17 11.27
C ALA A 90 -16.38 0.94 12.34
N ALA A 91 -16.06 0.30 13.46
CA ALA A 91 -15.24 0.91 14.50
C ALA A 91 -13.81 1.23 14.01
N LEU A 92 -13.20 0.35 13.20
CA LEU A 92 -11.88 0.59 12.60
C LEU A 92 -11.91 1.79 11.63
N PHE A 93 -12.81 1.76 10.64
CA PHE A 93 -12.92 2.80 9.63
C PHE A 93 -13.37 4.13 10.23
N GLY A 94 -14.25 4.13 11.23
CA GLY A 94 -14.64 5.33 11.96
C GLY A 94 -13.47 6.00 12.69
N ARG A 95 -12.62 5.22 13.37
CA ARG A 95 -11.40 5.75 14.01
C ARG A 95 -10.41 6.31 12.98
N LEU A 96 -10.23 5.63 11.86
CA LEU A 96 -9.34 6.10 10.79
C LEU A 96 -9.87 7.35 10.12
N TRP A 97 -11.19 7.46 9.92
CA TRP A 97 -11.82 8.68 9.42
C TRP A 97 -11.51 9.87 10.33
N LEU A 98 -11.78 9.72 11.63
CA LEU A 98 -11.46 10.75 12.63
C LEU A 98 -9.97 11.10 12.62
N HIS A 99 -9.09 10.11 12.48
CA HIS A 99 -7.66 10.36 12.43
C HIS A 99 -7.23 11.16 11.18
N PHE A 100 -7.75 10.81 10.00
CA PHE A 100 -7.32 11.39 8.72
C PHE A 100 -8.00 12.72 8.38
N TYR A 101 -9.26 12.88 8.76
CA TYR A 101 -10.09 14.03 8.41
C TYR A 101 -10.39 14.95 9.60
N LYS A 102 -10.02 14.55 10.83
CA LYS A 102 -10.20 15.34 12.06
C LYS A 102 -11.65 15.70 12.35
N GLU A 103 -12.59 14.88 11.85
CA GLU A 103 -14.03 15.03 12.03
C GLU A 103 -14.67 13.66 12.30
N ASN A 104 -15.89 13.66 12.83
CA ASN A 104 -16.61 12.40 13.05
C ASN A 104 -16.96 11.74 11.72
N ALA A 105 -16.92 10.41 11.70
CA ALA A 105 -17.30 9.63 10.53
C ALA A 105 -18.76 9.90 10.15
N PRO A 106 -19.04 10.24 8.88
CA PRO A 106 -20.41 10.38 8.39
C PRO A 106 -21.12 9.02 8.42
N THR A 107 -22.44 9.02 8.65
CA THR A 107 -23.23 7.78 8.73
C THR A 107 -23.13 6.97 7.44
N GLU A 108 -23.02 7.66 6.30
CA GLU A 108 -22.87 7.10 4.97
C GLU A 108 -21.62 6.21 4.86
N LEU A 109 -20.55 6.49 5.60
CA LEU A 109 -19.36 5.63 5.63
C LEU A 109 -19.70 4.20 6.06
N PHE A 110 -20.59 4.05 7.04
CA PHE A 110 -20.95 2.76 7.58
C PHE A 110 -21.89 2.00 6.65
N THR A 111 -22.87 2.69 6.05
CA THR A 111 -23.76 2.09 5.04
C THR A 111 -22.98 1.68 3.79
N ASP A 112 -21.99 2.47 3.39
CA ASP A 112 -21.12 2.15 2.27
C ASP A 112 -20.28 0.91 2.56
N LEU A 113 -19.73 0.83 3.78
CA LEU A 113 -18.92 -0.29 4.21
C LEU A 113 -19.74 -1.59 4.18
N GLU A 114 -20.98 -1.56 4.67
CA GLU A 114 -21.90 -2.71 4.57
C GLU A 114 -22.18 -3.09 3.12
N GLY A 115 -22.49 -2.10 2.27
CA GLY A 115 -22.76 -2.32 0.85
C GLY A 115 -21.55 -2.90 0.09
N TYR A 116 -20.35 -2.41 0.38
CA TYR A 116 -19.10 -2.90 -0.19
C TYR A 116 -18.84 -4.35 0.22
N LEU A 117 -18.96 -4.68 1.51
CA LEU A 117 -18.75 -6.03 2.03
C LEU A 117 -19.80 -7.03 1.50
N ALA A 118 -21.05 -6.58 1.33
CA ALA A 118 -22.12 -7.39 0.76
C ALA A 118 -22.11 -7.43 -0.77
N SER A 119 -21.23 -6.65 -1.44
CA SER A 119 -21.25 -6.46 -2.90
C SER A 119 -22.64 -6.07 -3.41
N SER A 120 -23.26 -5.08 -2.77
CA SER A 120 -24.63 -4.62 -3.04
C SER A 120 -24.70 -3.11 -3.24
N GLY A 121 -25.85 -2.62 -3.74
CA GLY A 121 -26.06 -1.19 -4.01
C GLY A 121 -25.05 -0.68 -5.04
N ASP A 122 -24.42 0.47 -4.74
CA ASP A 122 -23.42 1.09 -5.62
C ASP A 122 -22.16 0.23 -5.84
N PHE A 123 -21.95 -0.80 -5.03
CA PHE A 123 -20.79 -1.71 -5.14
C PHE A 123 -21.12 -3.02 -5.88
N ALA A 124 -22.37 -3.21 -6.33
CA ALA A 124 -22.81 -4.48 -6.94
C ALA A 124 -22.00 -4.89 -8.17
N TYR A 125 -21.59 -3.91 -8.99
CA TYR A 125 -20.85 -4.15 -10.23
C TYR A 125 -19.33 -4.14 -10.06
N MET A 126 -18.83 -3.81 -8.86
CA MET A 126 -17.39 -3.70 -8.60
C MET A 126 -16.66 -5.02 -8.88
N ASN A 127 -17.26 -6.17 -8.51
CA ASN A 127 -16.69 -7.48 -8.77
C ASN A 127 -16.59 -7.81 -10.27
N MET A 128 -17.59 -7.42 -11.06
CA MET A 128 -17.57 -7.63 -12.52
C MET A 128 -16.42 -6.86 -13.16
N TYR A 129 -16.25 -5.59 -12.79
CA TYR A 129 -15.17 -4.74 -13.30
C TYR A 129 -13.78 -5.21 -12.83
N LYS A 130 -13.65 -5.58 -11.57
CA LYS A 130 -12.44 -6.21 -11.02
C LYS A 130 -12.03 -7.44 -11.83
N ASN A 131 -12.97 -8.33 -12.13
CA ASN A 131 -12.69 -9.56 -12.88
C ASN A 131 -12.28 -9.28 -14.33
N SER A 132 -12.84 -8.24 -14.97
CA SER A 132 -12.41 -7.86 -16.32
C SER A 132 -10.99 -7.28 -16.34
N LEU A 133 -10.59 -6.55 -15.29
CA LEU A 133 -9.21 -6.10 -15.11
C LEU A 133 -8.23 -7.26 -14.92
N LEU A 134 -8.61 -8.28 -14.14
CA LEU A 134 -7.80 -9.50 -13.99
C LEU A 134 -7.61 -10.20 -15.32
N ALA A 135 -8.69 -10.45 -16.07
CA ALA A 135 -8.61 -11.08 -17.39
C ALA A 135 -7.75 -10.27 -18.38
N ARG A 136 -7.85 -8.93 -18.35
CA ARG A 136 -7.02 -8.06 -19.17
C ARG A 136 -5.54 -8.17 -18.79
N SER A 137 -5.22 -8.10 -17.50
CA SER A 137 -3.84 -8.23 -17.01
C SER A 137 -3.22 -9.57 -17.36
N GLU A 138 -3.98 -10.66 -17.30
CA GLU A 138 -3.52 -11.98 -17.74
C GLU A 138 -3.15 -12.00 -19.23
N ALA A 139 -3.90 -11.28 -20.07
CA ALA A 139 -3.65 -11.19 -21.51
C ALA A 139 -2.52 -10.22 -21.88
N THR A 140 -2.40 -9.07 -21.20
CA THR A 140 -1.48 -7.98 -21.56
C THR A 140 -0.25 -7.88 -20.67
N HIS A 141 -0.16 -8.69 -19.61
CA HIS A 141 0.87 -8.61 -18.56
C HIS A 141 1.02 -7.23 -17.91
N THR A 142 -0.04 -6.42 -17.96
CA THR A 142 -0.05 -5.09 -17.34
C THR A 142 -0.34 -5.20 -15.84
N PRO A 143 0.34 -4.42 -14.99
CA PRO A 143 0.04 -4.38 -13.56
C PRO A 143 -1.37 -3.82 -13.32
N ILE A 144 -2.06 -4.34 -12.32
CA ILE A 144 -3.41 -3.88 -11.93
C ILE A 144 -3.29 -2.96 -10.73
N ASP A 145 -4.03 -1.84 -10.75
CA ASP A 145 -4.16 -0.93 -9.63
C ASP A 145 -5.54 -1.08 -8.96
N ALA A 146 -5.57 -1.21 -7.62
CA ALA A 146 -6.82 -1.19 -6.85
C ALA A 146 -7.56 0.15 -6.97
N LEU A 147 -6.85 1.26 -7.18
CA LEU A 147 -7.44 2.58 -7.40
C LEU A 147 -8.26 2.65 -8.69
N ASP A 148 -7.93 1.85 -9.72
CA ASP A 148 -8.71 1.78 -10.96
C ASP A 148 -10.12 1.24 -10.71
N VAL A 149 -10.25 0.29 -9.79
CA VAL A 149 -11.55 -0.26 -9.40
C VAL A 149 -12.39 0.77 -8.64
N TRP A 150 -11.75 1.52 -7.74
CA TRP A 150 -12.42 2.59 -6.98
C TRP A 150 -12.85 3.76 -7.86
N SER A 151 -12.01 4.17 -8.81
CA SER A 151 -12.33 5.24 -9.76
C SER A 151 -13.49 4.84 -10.68
N ALA A 152 -13.50 3.60 -11.19
CA ALA A 152 -14.59 3.07 -12.00
C ALA A 152 -15.91 2.90 -11.24
N SER A 153 -15.86 2.78 -9.91
CA SER A 153 -17.04 2.65 -9.05
C SER A 153 -17.65 4.00 -8.64
N SER A 154 -17.12 5.11 -9.15
CA SER A 154 -17.60 6.47 -8.87
C SER A 154 -18.29 7.07 -10.08
N HIS A 155 -19.38 7.82 -9.85
CA HIS A 155 -20.06 8.53 -10.91
C HIS A 155 -19.27 9.79 -11.31
N PRO A 156 -18.97 9.98 -12.62
CA PRO A 156 -18.26 11.18 -13.08
C PRO A 156 -18.98 12.47 -12.66
N GLY A 157 -18.23 13.44 -12.12
CA GLY A 157 -18.76 14.75 -11.73
C GLY A 157 -19.54 14.79 -10.41
N THR A 158 -19.64 13.67 -9.68
CA THR A 158 -20.24 13.62 -8.34
C THR A 158 -19.17 13.65 -7.25
N GLU A 159 -19.54 14.17 -6.07
CA GLU A 159 -18.64 14.11 -4.92
C GLU A 159 -18.40 12.65 -4.51
N PRO A 160 -17.14 12.23 -4.27
CA PRO A 160 -16.86 10.85 -3.92
C PRO A 160 -17.50 10.50 -2.58
N ARG A 161 -18.13 9.31 -2.51
CA ARG A 161 -18.73 8.80 -1.28
C ARG A 161 -17.69 8.60 -0.18
N PRO A 162 -18.04 8.67 1.11
CA PRO A 162 -17.07 8.58 2.19
C PRO A 162 -16.17 7.34 2.12
N LEU A 163 -16.72 6.16 1.84
CA LEU A 163 -15.88 4.96 1.74
C LEU A 163 -14.85 5.06 0.61
N HIS A 164 -15.25 5.61 -0.55
CA HIS A 164 -14.33 5.85 -1.65
C HIS A 164 -13.19 6.79 -1.22
N LYS A 165 -13.52 7.92 -0.56
CA LYS A 165 -12.53 8.90 -0.09
C LYS A 165 -11.46 8.25 0.79
N ILE A 166 -11.88 7.49 1.80
CA ILE A 166 -10.93 6.86 2.73
C ILE A 166 -10.20 5.68 2.08
N ALA A 167 -10.84 4.89 1.20
CA ALA A 167 -10.20 3.79 0.49
C ALA A 167 -9.09 4.29 -0.45
N CYS A 168 -9.36 5.30 -1.27
CA CYS A 168 -8.36 5.92 -2.13
C CYS A 168 -7.20 6.49 -1.28
N ARG A 169 -7.52 7.19 -0.18
CA ARG A 169 -6.48 7.72 0.72
C ARG A 169 -5.60 6.62 1.31
N LEU A 170 -6.18 5.50 1.76
CA LEU A 170 -5.45 4.36 2.31
C LEU A 170 -4.54 3.69 1.25
N LEU A 171 -5.07 3.47 0.04
CA LEU A 171 -4.36 2.78 -1.04
C LEU A 171 -3.26 3.63 -1.69
N SER A 172 -3.33 4.95 -1.56
CA SER A 172 -2.30 5.89 -2.01
C SER A 172 -1.15 6.10 -1.03
N ILE A 173 -1.19 5.50 0.18
CA ILE A 173 -0.09 5.61 1.15
C ILE A 173 1.10 4.81 0.65
N TYR A 174 2.28 5.43 0.61
CA TYR A 174 3.54 4.73 0.36
C TYR A 174 4.21 4.40 1.70
N PRO A 175 4.34 3.12 2.09
CA PRO A 175 4.86 2.73 3.40
C PRO A 175 6.40 2.71 3.46
N ASN A 176 7.09 3.31 2.49
CA ASN A 176 8.55 3.39 2.47
C ASN A 176 9.05 4.82 2.23
N SER A 177 10.20 5.12 2.82
CA SER A 177 11.01 6.29 2.52
C SER A 177 11.96 6.07 1.34
N ALA A 178 12.00 4.86 0.76
CA ALA A 178 13.02 4.46 -0.20
C ALA A 178 13.01 5.33 -1.47
N SER A 179 11.82 5.76 -1.94
CA SER A 179 11.72 6.73 -3.04
C SER A 179 12.41 8.06 -2.70
N CYS A 180 12.19 8.58 -1.49
CA CYS A 180 12.88 9.76 -0.99
C CYS A 180 14.38 9.52 -0.79
N GLU A 181 14.79 8.35 -0.29
CA GLU A 181 16.21 8.00 -0.09
C GLU A 181 16.97 7.89 -1.41
N ARG A 182 16.36 7.35 -2.47
CA ARG A 182 16.95 7.32 -3.82
C ARG A 182 17.15 8.74 -4.34
N LEU A 183 16.17 9.61 -4.15
CA LEU A 183 16.26 11.02 -4.50
C LEU A 183 17.38 11.72 -3.70
N PHE A 184 17.43 11.51 -2.38
CA PHE A 184 18.47 12.07 -1.51
C PHE A 184 19.87 11.53 -1.84
N SER A 185 19.99 10.27 -2.27
CA SER A 185 21.25 9.71 -2.74
C SER A 185 21.76 10.43 -3.98
N VAL A 186 20.87 10.76 -4.92
CA VAL A 186 21.20 11.59 -6.09
C VAL A 186 21.64 12.99 -5.67
N PHE A 187 21.01 13.55 -4.63
CA PHE A 187 21.41 14.84 -4.06
C PHE A 187 22.67 14.79 -3.23
N GLY A 188 23.12 13.64 -2.74
CA GLY A 188 24.35 13.51 -1.96
C GLY A 188 25.55 14.15 -2.65
N GLY A 189 25.70 13.97 -3.96
CA GLY A 189 26.78 14.59 -4.74
C GLY A 189 26.68 16.12 -4.92
N ILE A 190 25.48 16.68 -4.80
CA ILE A 190 25.20 18.12 -4.89
C ILE A 190 25.30 18.77 -3.50
N LEU A 191 24.85 18.06 -2.46
CA LEU A 191 24.80 18.54 -1.08
C LEU A 191 26.17 18.52 -0.39
N THR A 192 26.97 17.47 -0.61
CA THR A 192 28.17 17.21 0.21
C THR A 192 29.46 17.75 -0.39
N LYS A 193 29.52 17.99 -1.71
CA LYS A 193 30.74 18.52 -2.36
C LYS A 193 30.73 20.04 -2.36
N TRP A 194 31.78 20.63 -1.80
CA TRP A 194 31.93 22.08 -1.56
C TRP A 194 31.71 22.95 -2.81
N HIS A 195 32.10 22.47 -3.99
CA HIS A 195 31.95 23.20 -5.27
C HIS A 195 30.60 23.03 -5.98
N ASN A 196 29.70 22.17 -5.51
CA ASN A 196 28.40 21.91 -6.16
C ASN A 196 27.20 22.27 -5.27
N ARG A 197 27.45 22.98 -4.15
CA ARG A 197 26.44 23.24 -3.14
C ARG A 197 25.43 24.29 -3.63
N LEU A 198 24.21 23.84 -3.90
CA LEU A 198 23.07 24.71 -4.23
C LEU A 198 22.46 25.31 -2.96
N SER A 199 21.77 26.46 -3.12
CA SER A 199 20.87 26.98 -2.09
C SER A 199 19.70 26.01 -1.86
N THR A 200 19.11 26.05 -0.67
CA THR A 200 17.98 25.18 -0.29
C THR A 200 16.79 25.35 -1.22
N GLU A 201 16.47 26.57 -1.63
CA GLU A 201 15.38 26.86 -2.55
C GLU A 201 15.60 26.21 -3.94
N ASN A 202 16.79 26.37 -4.51
CA ASN A 202 17.12 25.76 -5.80
C ASN A 202 17.17 24.24 -5.72
N LEU A 203 17.61 23.69 -4.58
CA LEU A 203 17.60 22.26 -4.32
C LEU A 203 16.16 21.71 -4.30
N THR A 204 15.23 22.38 -3.62
CA THR A 204 13.82 21.97 -3.57
C THR A 204 13.19 21.98 -4.96
N ARG A 205 13.36 23.07 -5.71
CA ARG A 205 12.85 23.17 -7.09
C ARG A 205 13.44 22.09 -8.00
N LEU A 206 14.73 21.79 -7.84
CA LEU A 206 15.41 20.72 -8.59
C LEU A 206 14.89 19.34 -8.19
N ALA A 207 14.57 19.13 -6.91
CA ALA A 207 13.96 17.90 -6.40
C ALA A 207 12.57 17.67 -6.99
N GLU A 208 11.72 18.70 -6.95
CA GLU A 208 10.39 18.67 -7.55
C GLU A 208 10.46 18.38 -9.05
N LEU A 209 11.31 19.10 -9.79
CA LEU A 209 11.49 18.88 -11.22
C LEU A 209 11.98 17.46 -11.53
N LYS A 210 12.95 16.94 -10.77
CA LYS A 210 13.46 15.58 -10.97
C LYS A 210 12.40 14.52 -10.65
N LEU A 211 11.61 14.71 -9.60
CA LEU A 211 10.50 13.80 -9.27
C LEU A 211 9.46 13.80 -10.38
N TYR A 212 9.04 14.98 -10.84
CA TYR A 212 8.08 15.12 -11.94
C TYR A 212 8.56 14.43 -13.22
N VAL A 213 9.80 14.71 -13.65
CA VAL A 213 10.40 14.08 -14.83
C VAL A 213 10.58 12.57 -14.64
N HIS A 214 10.84 12.11 -13.42
CA HIS A 214 10.91 10.67 -13.14
C HIS A 214 9.54 10.00 -13.27
N GLU A 215 8.48 10.60 -12.72
CA GLU A 215 7.11 10.10 -12.86
C GLU A 215 6.64 10.10 -14.32
N GLU A 216 6.99 11.11 -15.10
CA GLU A 216 6.74 11.15 -16.54
C GLU A 216 7.45 10.00 -17.27
N HIS A 217 8.75 9.81 -17.05
CA HIS A 217 9.48 8.69 -17.65
C HIS A 217 9.00 7.31 -17.18
N VAL A 218 8.51 7.17 -15.95
CA VAL A 218 7.91 5.91 -15.45
C VAL A 218 6.58 5.66 -16.15
N ARG A 219 5.75 6.69 -16.36
CA ARG A 219 4.49 6.58 -17.11
C ARG A 219 4.71 6.21 -18.58
N ASP A 220 5.77 6.73 -19.18
CA ASP A 220 6.11 6.47 -20.59
C ASP A 220 6.94 5.19 -20.80
N ASP A 221 7.16 4.39 -19.74
CA ASP A 221 8.00 3.19 -19.73
C ASP A 221 9.44 3.43 -20.25
N ALA A 222 9.88 4.70 -20.22
CA ALA A 222 11.14 5.18 -20.78
C ALA A 222 12.32 5.04 -19.81
N VAL A 223 12.10 4.53 -18.59
CA VAL A 223 13.17 4.34 -17.60
C VAL A 223 14.10 3.22 -18.06
N LYS A 224 15.25 3.61 -18.62
CA LYS A 224 16.32 2.68 -18.98
C LYS A 224 16.69 1.79 -17.79
N LYS A 225 16.57 0.47 -17.96
CA LYS A 225 17.13 -0.51 -17.02
C LYS A 225 18.61 -0.17 -16.81
N ARG A 226 18.96 0.14 -15.57
CA ARG A 226 20.34 0.41 -15.18
C ARG A 226 21.15 -0.85 -15.45
N LEU A 227 22.03 -0.80 -16.45
CA LEU A 227 23.01 -1.86 -16.69
C LEU A 227 23.81 -2.03 -15.39
N LYS A 228 23.76 -3.24 -14.81
CA LYS A 228 24.61 -3.59 -13.67
C LYS A 228 26.06 -3.42 -14.13
N ARG A 229 26.81 -2.59 -13.40
CA ARG A 229 28.27 -2.59 -13.45
C ARG A 229 28.78 -3.81 -12.70
#